data_AF-A0A7Y9JAJ8-F1
#
_entry.id   AF-A0A7Y9JAJ8-F1
#
_cell.length_a   1.000
_cell.length_b   1.000
_cell.length_c   1.000
_cell.angle_alpha   90.00
_cell.angle_beta   90.00
_cell.angle_gamma   90.00
#
_symmetry.space_group_name_H-M   'P 1'
#
loop_
_entity.id
_entity.type
_entity.pdbx_description
1 polymer ?
#
loop_
_entity_poly.entity_id
_entity_poly.type
_entity_poly.pdbx_seq_one_letter_code
_entity_poly.pdbx_strand_id
1 'polypeptide(L)'
;MLPLVHHLVVTGAWWDYVDDVAANLVGPALVADRERATPLLRAWASDEDPWVRRTVVLCQLKSRRDTDLELLRHAVECNVDDPSFWLRKAIGWALREYARLDPEWVRAEVARLDGRISGLSRREALKRLA
;
A
#
# COMPACT_ATOMS: atom_id res chain seq x y z
N MET A 1 1.32 17.14 11.57
CA MET A 1 1.99 16.29 10.56
C MET A 1 1.03 15.80 9.49
N LEU A 2 -0.14 15.24 9.84
CA LEU A 2 -1.07 14.68 8.85
C LEU A 2 -1.56 15.67 7.77
N PRO A 3 -1.94 16.94 8.08
CA PRO A 3 -2.32 17.91 7.05
C PRO A 3 -1.18 18.26 6.09
N LEU A 4 0.06 18.27 6.60
CA LEU A 4 1.25 18.53 5.78
C LEU A 4 1.51 17.36 4.83
N VAL A 5 1.49 16.11 5.32
CA VAL A 5 1.67 14.93 4.45
C VAL A 5 0.60 14.88 3.37
N HIS A 6 -0.67 15.09 3.74
CA HIS A 6 -1.77 15.14 2.78
C HIS A 6 -1.52 16.23 1.71
N HIS A 7 -1.14 17.43 2.15
CA HIS A 7 -0.81 18.52 1.23
C HIS A 7 0.33 18.15 0.27
N LEU A 8 1.41 17.53 0.76
CA LEU A 8 2.53 17.11 -0.09
C LEU A 8 2.09 16.07 -1.13
N VAL A 9 1.31 15.06 -0.71
CA VAL A 9 0.81 14.01 -1.62
C VAL A 9 -0.10 14.59 -2.70
N VAL A 10 -1.06 15.42 -2.30
CA VAL A 10 -2.06 16.01 -3.22
C VAL A 10 -1.44 17.05 -4.16
N THR A 11 -0.49 17.87 -3.69
CA THR A 11 0.14 18.88 -4.55
C THR A 11 1.26 18.33 -5.42
N GLY A 12 1.96 17.27 -4.97
CA GLY A 12 2.98 16.60 -5.76
C GLY A 12 2.40 15.67 -6.85
N ALA A 13 1.29 14.98 -6.55
CA ALA A 13 0.42 14.23 -7.47
C ALA A 13 1.09 13.45 -8.62
N TRP A 14 2.27 12.88 -8.38
CA TRP A 14 2.98 12.03 -9.32
C TRP A 14 3.76 10.94 -8.59
N TRP A 15 3.93 9.79 -9.26
CA TRP A 15 4.43 8.57 -8.62
C TRP A 15 5.84 8.70 -8.06
N ASP A 16 6.71 9.46 -8.73
CA ASP A 16 8.11 9.65 -8.34
C ASP A 16 8.23 10.35 -6.97
N TYR A 17 7.35 11.31 -6.70
CA TYR A 17 7.30 12.04 -5.44
C TYR A 17 6.48 11.30 -4.37
N VAL A 18 5.27 10.85 -4.72
CA VAL A 18 4.34 10.23 -3.77
C VAL A 18 4.89 8.92 -3.19
N ASP A 19 5.62 8.14 -3.99
CA ASP A 19 6.21 6.87 -3.53
C ASP A 19 7.29 7.12 -2.49
N ASP A 20 8.09 8.18 -2.66
CA ASP A 20 9.13 8.55 -1.70
C ASP A 20 8.53 9.06 -0.39
N VAL A 21 7.52 9.93 -0.47
CA VAL A 21 6.75 10.38 0.71
C VAL A 21 6.12 9.20 1.44
N ALA A 22 5.52 8.25 0.72
CA ALA A 22 4.91 7.08 1.33
C ALA A 22 5.94 6.25 2.10
N ALA A 23 7.02 5.84 1.44
CA ALA A 23 7.97 4.89 2.01
C ALA A 23 8.93 5.53 3.04
N ASN A 24 9.27 6.81 2.89
CA ASN A 24 10.30 7.47 3.71
C ASN A 24 9.75 8.45 4.75
N LEU A 25 8.55 8.98 4.57
CA LEU A 25 7.94 9.88 5.55
C LEU A 25 6.80 9.18 6.30
N VAL A 26 5.84 8.60 5.58
CA VAL A 26 4.66 7.98 6.18
C VAL A 26 5.00 6.66 6.87
N GLY A 27 5.79 5.81 6.23
CA GLY A 27 6.22 4.52 6.80
C GLY A 27 6.89 4.67 8.17
N PRO A 28 7.96 5.46 8.31
CA PRO A 28 8.60 5.70 9.61
C PRO A 28 7.67 6.34 10.65
N ALA A 29 6.81 7.26 10.23
CA ALA A 29 5.82 7.87 11.14
C ALA A 29 4.82 6.84 11.67
N LEU A 30 4.36 5.91 10.82
CA LEU A 30 3.51 4.79 11.23
C LEU A 30 4.21 3.89 12.24
N VAL A 31 5.47 3.52 12.00
CA VAL A 31 6.23 2.66 12.92
C VAL A 31 6.46 3.35 14.27
N ALA A 32 6.71 4.66 14.27
CA ALA A 32 6.97 5.43 15.48
C ALA A 32 5.73 5.64 16.37
N ASP A 33 4.53 5.75 15.80
CA ASP A 33 3.28 6.04 16.53
C ASP A 33 2.09 5.33 15.88
N ARG A 34 2.06 3.99 15.98
CA ARG A 34 1.00 3.16 15.37
C ARG A 34 -0.39 3.51 15.88
N GLU A 35 -0.52 3.78 17.18
CA GLU A 35 -1.81 4.07 17.81
C GLU A 35 -2.51 5.26 17.13
N ARG A 36 -1.76 6.31 16.80
CA ARG A 36 -2.31 7.51 16.17
C ARG A 36 -2.31 7.42 14.64
N ALA A 37 -1.31 6.79 14.04
CA ALA A 37 -1.18 6.74 12.59
C ALA A 37 -2.15 5.74 11.93
N THR A 38 -2.37 4.56 12.51
CA THR A 38 -3.17 3.49 11.88
C THR A 38 -4.61 3.91 11.59
N PRO A 39 -5.38 4.53 12.52
CA PRO A 39 -6.75 4.96 12.24
C PRO A 39 -6.84 5.97 11.08
N LEU A 40 -5.85 6.85 10.97
CA LEU A 40 -5.78 7.88 9.92
C LEU A 40 -5.48 7.24 8.56
N LEU A 41 -4.49 6.32 8.51
CA LEU A 41 -4.16 5.61 7.28
C LEU A 41 -5.29 4.67 6.82
N ARG A 42 -6.05 4.08 7.75
CA ARG A 42 -7.25 3.32 7.40
C ARG A 42 -8.32 4.18 6.74
N ALA A 43 -8.51 5.43 7.18
CA ALA A 43 -9.42 6.37 6.53
C ALA A 43 -8.91 6.77 5.14
N TRP A 44 -7.61 7.07 5.01
CA TRP A 44 -6.97 7.44 3.75
C TRP A 44 -6.97 6.33 2.68
N ALA A 45 -7.12 5.07 3.08
CA ALA A 45 -7.23 3.96 2.13
C ALA A 45 -8.45 4.08 1.19
N SER A 46 -9.45 4.87 1.57
CA SER A 46 -10.69 5.13 0.81
C SER A 46 -10.85 6.60 0.42
N ASP A 47 -9.77 7.38 0.44
CA ASP A 47 -9.78 8.80 0.06
C ASP A 47 -10.21 9.02 -1.40
N GLU A 48 -10.80 10.17 -1.71
CA GLU A 48 -11.17 10.53 -3.08
C GLU A 48 -9.93 10.68 -3.97
N ASP A 49 -8.81 11.15 -3.40
CA ASP A 49 -7.57 11.33 -4.14
C ASP A 49 -6.82 9.97 -4.31
N PRO A 50 -6.55 9.53 -5.55
CA PRO A 50 -5.88 8.26 -5.80
C PRO A 50 -4.42 8.23 -5.31
N TRP A 51 -3.76 9.38 -5.17
CA TRP A 51 -2.40 9.47 -4.64
C TRP A 51 -2.37 9.29 -3.13
N VAL A 52 -3.38 9.79 -2.41
CA VAL A 52 -3.55 9.53 -0.97
C VAL A 52 -3.78 8.03 -0.74
N ARG A 53 -4.67 7.40 -1.53
CA ARG A 53 -4.87 5.94 -1.47
C ARG A 53 -3.58 5.17 -1.79
N ARG A 54 -2.84 5.60 -2.82
CA ARG A 54 -1.54 5.00 -3.19
C ARG A 54 -0.51 5.11 -2.06
N THR A 55 -0.47 6.24 -1.35
CA THR A 55 0.40 6.43 -0.19
C THR A 55 0.14 5.35 0.87
N VAL A 56 -1.13 5.06 1.17
CA VAL A 56 -1.45 4.01 2.17
C VAL A 56 -1.00 2.63 1.70
N VAL A 57 -1.23 2.30 0.42
CA VAL A 57 -0.80 1.01 -0.14
C VAL A 57 0.74 0.84 -0.06
N LEU A 58 1.51 1.92 -0.23
CA LEU A 58 2.98 1.85 -0.32
C LEU A 58 3.72 2.24 0.96
N CYS A 59 3.05 2.80 1.98
CA CYS A 59 3.75 3.34 3.14
C CYS A 59 4.58 2.29 3.90
N GLN A 60 4.23 1.02 3.80
CA GLN A 60 4.88 -0.08 4.51
C GLN A 60 5.99 -0.79 3.73
N LEU A 61 6.39 -0.29 2.54
CA LEU A 61 7.40 -0.95 1.69
C LEU A 61 8.74 -1.22 2.41
N LYS A 62 9.10 -0.40 3.40
CA LYS A 62 10.36 -0.52 4.15
C LYS A 62 10.19 -1.08 5.56
N SER A 63 8.97 -1.39 5.99
CA SER A 63 8.67 -1.79 7.37
C SER A 63 9.19 -3.19 7.73
N ARG A 64 9.38 -4.08 6.76
CA ARG A 64 9.87 -5.45 7.01
C ARG A 64 9.04 -6.17 8.10
N ARG A 65 9.67 -6.55 9.22
CA ARG A 65 9.00 -7.26 10.34
C ARG A 65 7.99 -6.37 11.08
N ASP A 66 8.07 -5.05 10.87
CA ASP A 66 7.14 -4.06 11.42
C ASP A 66 5.91 -3.82 10.55
N THR A 67 5.75 -4.55 9.44
CA THR A 67 4.55 -4.45 8.60
C THR A 67 3.29 -4.82 9.40
N ASP A 68 2.36 -3.88 9.49
CA ASP A 68 1.00 -4.09 9.95
C ASP A 68 0.21 -4.76 8.82
N LEU A 69 0.03 -6.07 8.94
CA LEU A 69 -0.69 -6.89 7.96
C LEU A 69 -2.18 -6.52 7.86
N GLU A 70 -2.80 -6.06 8.94
CA GLU A 70 -4.20 -5.68 8.89
C GLU A 70 -4.39 -4.38 8.12
N LEU A 71 -3.50 -3.41 8.32
CA LEU A 71 -3.49 -2.18 7.52
C LEU A 71 -3.17 -2.46 6.06
N LEU A 72 -2.19 -3.34 5.77
CA LEU A 72 -1.86 -3.74 4.39
C LEU A 72 -3.07 -4.38 3.70
N ARG A 73 -3.70 -5.36 4.36
CA ARG A 73 -4.91 -6.02 3.84
C ARG A 73 -6.04 -5.03 3.62
N HIS A 74 -6.28 -4.13 4.58
CA HIS A 74 -7.29 -3.08 4.46
C HIS A 74 -7.04 -2.16 3.25
N ALA A 75 -5.80 -1.69 3.09
CA ALA A 75 -5.42 -0.83 1.97
C ALA A 75 -5.62 -1.52 0.62
N VAL A 76 -5.27 -2.80 0.52
CA VAL A 76 -5.49 -3.61 -0.69
C VAL A 76 -6.99 -3.80 -0.93
N GLU A 77 -7.76 -4.19 0.08
CA GLU A 77 -9.20 -4.46 -0.03
C GLU A 77 -9.97 -3.23 -0.52
N CYS A 78 -9.66 -2.04 -0.01
CA CYS A 78 -10.28 -0.78 -0.44
C CYS A 78 -9.99 -0.41 -1.90
N ASN A 79 -8.92 -0.94 -2.49
CA ASN A 79 -8.39 -0.47 -3.78
C ASN A 79 -8.28 -1.57 -4.85
N VAL A 80 -8.59 -2.82 -4.53
CA VAL A 80 -8.35 -3.96 -5.43
C VAL A 80 -9.18 -3.89 -6.73
N ASP A 81 -10.37 -3.31 -6.66
CA ASP A 81 -11.29 -3.20 -7.79
C ASP A 81 -11.03 -1.93 -8.64
N ASP A 82 -10.14 -1.04 -8.20
CA ASP A 82 -9.85 0.21 -8.91
C ASP A 82 -9.20 -0.07 -10.29
N PRO A 83 -9.69 0.55 -11.38
CA PRO A 83 -9.16 0.32 -12.71
C PRO A 83 -7.80 0.98 -12.97
N SER A 84 -7.38 1.92 -12.11
CA SER A 84 -6.15 2.70 -12.25
C SER A 84 -4.91 1.83 -12.35
N PHE A 85 -4.10 2.12 -13.37
CA PHE A 85 -2.78 1.51 -13.53
C PHE A 85 -1.92 1.72 -12.28
N TRP A 86 -1.96 2.92 -11.69
CA TRP A 86 -1.10 3.29 -10.57
C TRP A 86 -1.44 2.48 -9.32
N LEU A 87 -2.72 2.42 -8.93
CA LEU A 87 -3.12 1.64 -7.75
C LEU A 87 -2.87 0.14 -7.96
N ARG A 88 -3.20 -0.41 -9.13
CA ARG A 88 -2.91 -1.81 -9.45
C ARG A 88 -1.43 -2.15 -9.35
N LYS A 89 -0.56 -1.25 -9.83
CA LYS A 89 0.89 -1.41 -9.72
C LYS A 89 1.36 -1.30 -8.26
N ALA A 90 0.79 -0.38 -7.48
CA ALA A 90 1.11 -0.22 -6.08
C ALA A 90 0.76 -1.47 -5.26
N ILE A 91 -0.45 -2.02 -5.43
CA ILE A 91 -0.90 -3.24 -4.75
C ILE A 91 0.06 -4.40 -5.04
N GLY A 92 0.37 -4.62 -6.33
CA GLY A 92 1.30 -5.68 -6.73
C GLY A 92 2.70 -5.48 -6.13
N TRP A 93 3.18 -4.24 -6.04
CA TRP A 93 4.47 -3.95 -5.43
C TRP A 93 4.47 -4.16 -3.91
N ALA A 94 3.48 -3.64 -3.19
CA ALA A 94 3.35 -3.81 -1.74
C ALA A 94 3.31 -5.29 -1.35
N LEU A 95 2.49 -6.10 -2.04
CA LEU A 95 2.42 -7.54 -1.82
C LEU A 95 3.74 -8.24 -2.16
N ARG A 96 4.37 -7.90 -3.29
CA ARG A 96 5.68 -8.47 -3.66
C ARG A 96 6.77 -8.15 -2.64
N GLU A 97 6.74 -6.95 -2.08
CA GLU A 97 7.71 -6.52 -1.09
C GLU A 97 7.55 -7.34 0.19
N TYR A 98 6.32 -7.51 0.68
CA TYR A 98 6.03 -8.35 1.83
C TYR A 98 6.29 -9.84 1.58
N ALA A 99 6.16 -10.32 0.34
CA ALA A 99 6.47 -11.70 -0.05
C ALA A 99 7.92 -12.11 0.22
N ARG A 100 8.83 -11.15 0.39
CA ARG A 100 10.23 -11.41 0.80
C ARG A 100 10.35 -11.91 2.24
N LEU A 101 9.33 -11.66 3.06
CA LEU A 101 9.25 -12.12 4.45
C LEU A 101 8.32 -13.30 4.59
N ASP A 102 7.12 -13.23 4.00
CA ASP A 102 6.13 -14.28 4.10
C ASP A 102 5.50 -14.56 2.71
N PRO A 103 6.13 -15.43 1.91
CA PRO A 103 5.63 -15.76 0.59
C PRO A 103 4.30 -16.52 0.64
N GLU A 104 4.06 -17.34 1.65
CA GLU A 104 2.83 -18.12 1.77
C GLU A 104 1.63 -17.24 2.09
N TRP A 105 1.80 -16.26 2.99
CA TRP A 105 0.76 -15.26 3.26
C TRP A 105 0.37 -14.51 2.00
N VAL A 106 1.35 -14.12 1.16
CA VAL A 106 1.06 -13.43 -0.11
C VAL A 106 0.35 -14.32 -1.12
N ARG A 107 0.72 -15.61 -1.22
CA ARG A 107 -0.04 -16.56 -2.07
C ARG A 107 -1.49 -16.70 -1.60
N ALA A 108 -1.69 -16.87 -0.29
CA ALA A 108 -3.02 -16.97 0.30
C ALA A 108 -3.84 -15.69 0.08
N GLU A 109 -3.24 -14.52 0.24
CA GLU A 109 -3.92 -13.23 0.03
C GLU A 109 -4.31 -13.01 -1.44
N VAL A 110 -3.41 -13.32 -2.38
CA VAL A 110 -3.71 -13.25 -3.81
C VAL A 110 -4.80 -14.25 -4.21
N ALA A 111 -4.80 -15.45 -3.63
CA ALA A 111 -5.86 -16.44 -3.85
C ALA A 111 -7.21 -16.02 -3.23
N ARG A 112 -7.20 -15.38 -2.05
CA ARG A 112 -8.40 -14.80 -1.43
C ARG A 112 -9.05 -13.73 -2.31
N LEU A 113 -8.23 -12.95 -3.01
CA LEU A 113 -8.66 -11.88 -3.91
C LEU A 113 -8.96 -12.37 -5.35
N ASP A 114 -9.03 -13.68 -5.58
CA ASP A 114 -9.30 -14.23 -6.91
C ASP A 114 -10.60 -13.66 -7.52
N GLY A 115 -10.61 -13.47 -8.83
CA GLY A 115 -11.71 -12.79 -9.54
C GLY A 115 -11.77 -11.26 -9.39
N ARG A 116 -11.14 -10.68 -8.35
CA ARG A 116 -11.11 -9.22 -8.12
C ARG A 116 -9.75 -8.60 -8.41
N ILE A 117 -8.67 -9.23 -7.94
CA ILE A 117 -7.31 -8.72 -8.16
C ILE A 117 -6.98 -8.67 -9.66
N SER A 118 -6.53 -7.50 -10.11
CA SER A 118 -6.14 -7.32 -11.51
C SER A 118 -5.01 -8.28 -11.91
N GLY A 119 -5.00 -8.70 -13.18
CA GLY A 119 -3.93 -9.54 -13.72
C GLY A 119 -2.53 -8.89 -13.60
N LEU A 120 -2.46 -7.55 -13.64
CA LEU A 120 -1.21 -6.81 -13.38
C LEU A 120 -0.75 -6.98 -11.92
N SER A 121 -1.63 -6.69 -10.96
CA SER A 121 -1.32 -6.79 -9.53
C SER A 121 -0.91 -8.20 -9.15
N ARG A 122 -1.62 -9.22 -9.64
CA ARG A 122 -1.27 -10.63 -9.44
C ARG A 122 0.13 -10.97 -9.95
N ARG A 123 0.42 -10.65 -11.21
CA ARG A 123 1.74 -10.95 -11.81
C ARG A 123 2.87 -10.24 -11.06
N GLU A 124 2.65 -9.00 -10.64
CA GLU A 124 3.64 -8.25 -9.87
C GLU A 124 3.85 -8.86 -8.47
N ALA A 125 2.78 -9.18 -7.75
CA ALA A 125 2.83 -9.76 -6.42
C ALA A 125 3.58 -11.10 -6.40
N LEU A 126 3.30 -11.97 -7.38
CA LEU A 126 3.84 -13.33 -7.44
C LEU A 126 5.17 -13.45 -8.21
N LYS A 127 5.72 -12.35 -8.74
CA LYS A 127 6.87 -12.36 -9.68
C LYS A 127 8.11 -13.12 -9.17
N ARG A 128 8.28 -13.25 -7.85
CA ARG A 128 9.46 -13.86 -7.21
C ARG A 128 9.13 -15.12 -6.40
N LEU A 129 7.92 -15.66 -6.56
CA LEU A 129 7.42 -16.81 -5.81
C LEU A 129 7.33 -18.10 -6.65
N ALA A 130 7.81 -18.02 -7.90
CA ALA A 130 7.92 -19.13 -8.83
C ALA A 130 9.29 -19.81 -8.69
#